data_AF-A0A2R7SZ33-F1
#
_entry.id   AF-A0A2R7SZ33-F1
#
_cell.length_a   1.000
_cell.length_b   1.000
_cell.length_c   1.000
_cell.angle_alpha   90.00
_cell.angle_beta   90.00
_cell.angle_gamma   90.00
#
_symmetry.space_group_name_H-M   'P 1'
#
loop_
_entity.id
_entity.type
_entity.pdbx_description
1 polymer ?
#
loop_
_entity_poly.entity_id
_entity_poly.type
_entity_poly.pdbx_seq_one_letter_code
_entity_poly.pdbx_strand_id
1 'polypeptide(L)' 'TNTGTSQRQLVLTLQGGSAASFVKTRTSGSYSNAYAGTYTVTGGKATAYVDPGSVNTFVSQ' A
#
# COMPACT_ATOMS: atom_id res chain seq x y z
N THR A 1 -5.33 -5.18 -4.87
CA THR A 1 -5.84 -6.14 -3.87
C THR A 1 -4.93 -7.35 -3.82
N ASN A 2 -4.96 -8.15 -2.75
CA ASN A 2 -4.28 -9.44 -2.70
C ASN A 2 -5.30 -10.51 -2.30
N THR A 3 -5.73 -11.31 -3.28
CA THR A 3 -6.69 -12.40 -3.10
C THR A 3 -6.02 -13.73 -2.73
N GLY A 4 -4.69 -13.77 -2.63
CA GLY A 4 -3.95 -14.96 -2.24
C GLY A 4 -3.85 -15.15 -0.73
N THR A 5 -3.21 -16.25 -0.35
CA THR A 5 -2.99 -16.66 1.05
C THR A 5 -1.64 -16.20 1.62
N SER A 6 -0.78 -15.61 0.79
CA SER A 6 0.54 -15.11 1.18
C SER A 6 0.66 -13.61 0.96
N GLN A 7 1.49 -12.95 1.78
CA GLN A 7 1.80 -11.54 1.61
C GLN A 7 2.50 -11.31 0.26
N ARG A 8 2.20 -10.17 -0.38
CA ARG A 8 2.82 -9.80 -1.66
C ARG A 8 3.49 -8.44 -1.56
N GLN A 9 4.70 -8.34 -2.11
CA GLN A 9 5.34 -7.05 -2.30
C GLN A 9 4.71 -6.33 -3.49
N LEU A 10 4.44 -5.03 -3.33
CA LEU A 10 3.95 -4.14 -4.37
C LEU A 10 4.90 -2.94 -4.46
N VAL A 11 5.41 -2.68 -5.66
CA VAL A 11 6.19 -1.47 -5.95
C VAL A 11 5.28 -0.46 -6.64
N LEU A 12 4.98 0.63 -5.93
CA LEU A 12 4.25 1.78 -6.47
C LEU A 12 5.26 2.69 -7.17
N THR A 13 5.06 2.95 -8.46
CA THR A 13 5.91 3.87 -9.24
C THR A 13 5.09 5.08 -9.65
N LEU A 14 5.55 6.28 -9.30
CA LEU A 14 4.95 7.54 -9.76
C LEU A 14 5.55 7.94 -11.11
N GLN A 15 4.69 8.21 -12.08
CA GLN A 15 5.07 8.76 -13.37
C GLN A 15 4.50 10.18 -13.51
N GLY A 16 5.36 11.16 -13.77
CA GLY A 16 4.95 12.54 -14.05
C GLY A 16 4.46 13.36 -12.85
N GLY A 17 4.70 12.90 -11.61
CA GLY A 17 4.34 13.63 -10.39
C GLY A 17 5.27 13.31 -9.22
N SER A 18 5.14 14.07 -8.13
CA SER A 18 5.88 13.87 -6.88
C SER A 18 4.92 13.66 -5.72
N ALA A 19 5.28 12.75 -4.83
CA ALA A 19 4.68 12.55 -3.52
C ALA A 19 5.82 12.22 -2.56
N ALA A 20 5.74 12.67 -1.30
CA ALA A 20 6.76 12.35 -0.31
C ALA A 20 6.54 10.93 0.26
N SER A 21 5.28 10.54 0.39
CA SER A 21 4.90 9.23 0.93
C SER A 21 3.49 8.82 0.49
N PHE A 22 3.13 7.58 0.81
CA PHE A 22 1.76 7.09 0.76
C PHE A 22 1.30 6.62 2.14
N VAL A 23 0.12 7.03 2.56
CA VAL A 23 -0.59 6.40 3.69
C VAL A 23 -1.40 5.22 3.16
N LYS A 24 -1.26 4.07 3.81
CA LYS A 24 -1.98 2.84 3.49
C LYS A 24 -3.10 2.59 4.50
N THR A 25 -4.30 2.31 4.02
CA THR A 25 -5.35 1.64 4.80
C THR A 25 -5.65 0.25 4.25
N ARG A 26 -6.18 -0.64 5.09
CA ARG A 26 -6.52 -2.01 4.70
C ARG A 26 -7.91 -2.43 5.19
N THR A 27 -8.53 -3.29 4.39
CA THR A 27 -9.71 -4.08 4.76
C THR A 27 -9.41 -5.55 4.49
N SER A 28 -9.69 -6.42 5.46
CA SER A 28 -9.57 -7.87 5.37
C SER A 28 -10.61 -8.53 6.30
N GLY A 29 -10.58 -9.86 6.44
CA GLY A 29 -11.47 -10.56 7.37
C GLY A 29 -11.34 -10.14 8.85
N SER A 30 -10.25 -9.49 9.24
CA SER A 30 -9.99 -9.08 10.64
C SER A 30 -9.87 -7.56 10.82
N TYR A 31 -9.88 -6.77 9.75
CA TYR A 31 -9.67 -5.33 9.80
C TYR A 31 -10.62 -4.62 8.85
N SER A 32 -11.22 -3.51 9.29
CA SER A 32 -12.12 -2.69 8.47
C SER A 32 -11.55 -1.28 8.33
N ASN A 33 -11.08 -0.93 7.13
CA ASN A 33 -10.45 0.35 6.79
C ASN A 33 -9.39 0.82 7.80
N ALA A 34 -8.61 -0.12 8.34
CA ALA A 34 -7.64 0.15 9.38
C ALA A 34 -6.37 0.78 8.78
N TYR A 35 -5.77 1.73 9.50
CA TYR A 35 -4.43 2.24 9.17
C TYR A 35 -3.41 1.10 9.14
N ALA A 36 -2.57 1.09 8.11
CA ALA A 36 -1.63 0.00 7.84
C ALA A 36 -0.22 0.52 7.47
N GLY A 37 0.10 1.77 7.82
CA GLY A 37 1.44 2.33 7.71
C GLY A 37 1.59 3.46 6.68
N THR A 38 2.73 4.13 6.77
CA THR A 38 3.18 5.15 5.81
C THR A 38 4.40 4.62 5.07
N TYR A 39 4.44 4.84 3.76
CA TYR A 39 5.46 4.32 2.86
C TYR A 39 6.13 5.47 2.12
N THR A 40 7.37 5.77 2.46
CA THR A 40 8.16 6.84 1.85
C THR A 40 8.42 6.56 0.37
N VAL A 41 8.35 7.62 -0.43
CA VAL A 41 8.73 7.57 -1.84
C VAL A 41 10.21 7.95 -1.96
N THR A 42 11.01 7.04 -2.51
CA THR A 42 12.42 7.26 -2.82
C THR A 42 12.65 7.01 -4.30
N GLY A 43 13.20 8.00 -5.02
CA GLY A 43 13.43 7.90 -6.46
C GLY A 43 12.14 7.65 -7.27
N GLY A 44 11.01 8.24 -6.84
CA GLY A 44 9.71 8.06 -7.49
C GLY A 44 9.04 6.71 -7.22
N LYS A 45 9.57 5.91 -6.28
CA LYS A 45 9.05 4.58 -5.95
C LYS A 45 8.79 4.43 -4.46
N ALA A 46 7.72 3.71 -4.11
CA ALA A 46 7.47 3.24 -2.76
C ALA A 46 7.23 1.72 -2.78
N THR A 47 7.84 0.99 -1.85
CA THR A 47 7.63 -0.46 -1.72
C THR A 47 6.72 -0.71 -0.53
N ALA A 48 5.57 -1.35 -0.78
CA ALA A 48 4.62 -1.75 0.24
C ALA A 48 4.40 -3.27 0.23
N TYR A 49 3.92 -3.79 1.36
CA TYR A 49 3.48 -5.18 1.47
C TYR A 49 1.96 -5.24 1.60
N VAL A 50 1.33 -6.11 0.81
CA VAL A 50 -0.12 -6.29 0.72
C VAL A 50 -0.48 -7.63 1.38
N ASP A 51 -1.23 -7.56 2.48
CA ASP A 51 -1.55 -8.74 3.30
C ASP A 51 -2.44 -9.75 2.54
N PRO A 52 -2.38 -11.05 2.87
CA PRO A 52 -3.30 -12.05 2.32
C PRO A 52 -4.77 -11.65 2.46
N GLY A 53 -5.58 -12.00 1.46
CA GLY A 53 -7.04 -11.79 1.51
C GLY A 53 -7.47 -10.36 1.83
N SER A 54 -6.80 -9.35 1.27
CA SER A 54 -7.02 -7.95 1.64
C SER A 54 -7.17 -6.98 0.45
N VAL A 55 -7.94 -5.93 0.69
CA VAL A 55 -8.01 -4.71 -0.13
C VAL A 55 -7.23 -3.62 0.59
N ASN A 56 -6.38 -2.90 -0.13
CA ASN A 56 -5.56 -1.84 0.45
C ASN A 56 -5.68 -0.60 -0.42
N THR A 57 -5.82 0.55 0.23
CA THR A 57 -5.91 1.86 -0.40
C THR A 57 -4.66 2.64 -0.04
N PHE A 58 -4.04 3.28 -1.04
CA PHE A 58 -2.86 4.12 -0.85
C PHE A 58 -3.22 5.55 -1.27
N VAL A 59 -3.00 6.50 -0.37
CA VAL A 59 -3.24 7.93 -0.61
C VAL A 59 -1.92 8.67 -0.48
N SER A 60 -1.54 9.44 -1.51
CA SER A 60 -0.31 10.24 -1.49
C SER A 60 -0.41 11.37 -0.48
N GLN A 61 0.71 11.66 0.18
CA GLN A 61 0.93 12.85 1.01
C GLN A 61 2.03 13.72 0.41
#